data_AF-A0A839Z357-F1
#
_entry.id   AF-A0A839Z357-F1
#
_cell.length_a   1.000
_cell.length_b   1.000
_cell.length_c   1.000
_cell.angle_alpha   90.00
_cell.angle_beta   90.00
_cell.angle_gamma   90.00
#
_symmetry.space_group_name_H-M   'P 1'
#
loop_
_entity.id
_entity.type
_entity.pdbx_description
1 polymer ?
#
loop_
_entity_poly.entity_id
_entity_poly.type
_entity_poly.pdbx_seq_one_letter_code
_entity_poly.pdbx_strand_id
1 'polypeptide(L)'
;MMTRDRATPWHLWLVGLAALLFNAGGGYDYIMMQTGNAAYQAMLTPEMIAFYEGFPFWMEAAWGVSVWFAIGGAVLILLRRRIAAPTFLIAFIAYLVTGAYMYLVATPPPGVLTTGTHVFALLIGLQLVLLWLYSRNMARRGVLT
;
A
#
# COMPACT_ATOMS: atom_id res chain seq x y z
N MET A 1 -5.54 -1.20 44.27
CA MET A 1 -4.63 -1.06 43.12
C MET A 1 -5.46 -0.57 41.94
N MET A 2 -5.51 0.74 41.68
CA MET A 2 -6.27 1.30 40.54
C MET A 2 -5.49 0.98 39.26
N THR A 3 -5.98 0.07 38.44
CA THR A 3 -5.55 -0.04 37.05
C THR A 3 -5.97 1.26 36.37
N ARG A 4 -5.00 2.15 36.10
CA ARG A 4 -5.24 3.26 35.18
C ARG A 4 -5.66 2.63 33.86
N ASP A 5 -6.93 2.74 33.50
CA ASP A 5 -7.38 2.51 32.13
C ASP A 5 -6.59 3.48 31.26
N ARG A 6 -5.53 2.97 30.63
CA ARG A 6 -4.76 3.75 29.67
C ARG A 6 -5.68 3.95 28.48
N ALA A 7 -6.28 5.13 28.41
CA ALA A 7 -7.05 5.56 27.25
C ALA A 7 -6.27 5.25 25.98
N THR A 8 -6.98 4.73 24.97
CA THR A 8 -6.37 4.39 23.69
C THR A 8 -5.68 5.65 23.13
N PRO A 9 -4.40 5.58 22.74
CA PRO A 9 -3.69 6.77 22.28
C PRO A 9 -4.37 7.36 21.05
N TRP A 10 -4.70 8.67 21.09
CA TRP A 10 -5.43 9.34 20.02
C TRP A 10 -4.75 9.22 18.64
N HIS A 11 -3.40 9.20 18.63
CA HIS A 11 -2.59 9.11 17.42
C HIS A 11 -2.80 7.78 16.68
N LEU A 12 -3.29 6.73 17.34
CA LEU A 12 -3.64 5.47 16.70
C LEU A 12 -4.78 5.64 15.69
N TRP A 13 -5.78 6.44 16.04
CA TRP A 13 -6.90 6.75 15.16
C TRP A 13 -6.46 7.62 13.99
N LEU A 14 -5.68 8.67 14.26
CA LEU A 14 -5.16 9.54 13.21
C LEU A 14 -4.31 8.74 12.20
N VAL A 15 -3.35 7.94 12.68
CA VAL A 15 -2.48 7.13 11.82
C VAL A 15 -3.29 6.10 11.04
N GLY A 16 -4.22 5.39 11.69
CA GLY A 16 -5.06 4.39 11.02
C GLY A 16 -5.95 4.98 9.93
N LEU A 17 -6.62 6.11 10.20
CA LEU A 17 -7.48 6.80 9.22
C LEU A 17 -6.67 7.40 8.08
N ALA A 18 -5.54 8.07 8.38
CA ALA A 18 -4.68 8.63 7.35
C ALA A 18 -4.09 7.53 6.44
N ALA A 19 -3.66 6.41 7.03
CA ALA A 19 -3.18 5.26 6.28
C ALA A 19 -4.29 4.67 5.40
N LEU A 20 -5.50 4.52 5.94
CA LEU A 20 -6.63 3.96 5.20
C LEU A 20 -7.02 4.85 4.02
N LEU A 21 -7.14 6.17 4.25
CA LEU A 21 -7.50 7.12 3.19
C LEU A 21 -6.44 7.18 2.09
N PHE A 22 -5.15 7.19 2.43
CA PHE A 22 -4.09 7.17 1.44
C PHE A 22 -4.10 5.87 0.63
N ASN A 23 -4.17 4.72 1.30
CA ASN A 23 -4.09 3.41 0.63
C ASN A 23 -5.37 3.07 -0.13
N ALA A 24 -6.51 3.68 0.20
CA ALA A 24 -7.73 3.58 -0.61
C ALA A 24 -7.52 4.10 -2.04
N GLY A 25 -6.62 5.07 -2.25
CA GLY A 25 -6.23 5.51 -3.59
C GLY A 25 -5.59 4.39 -4.41
N GLY A 26 -4.68 3.61 -3.80
CA GLY A 26 -4.09 2.43 -4.45
C GLY A 26 -5.11 1.31 -4.71
N GLY A 27 -6.08 1.12 -3.79
CA GLY A 27 -7.20 0.19 -4.00
C GLY A 27 -8.10 0.61 -5.16
N TYR A 28 -8.38 1.91 -5.28
CA TYR A 28 -9.14 2.47 -6.38
C TYR A 28 -8.41 2.26 -7.73
N ASP A 29 -7.15 2.66 -7.82
CA ASP A 29 -6.30 2.46 -9.01
C ASP A 29 -6.28 0.98 -9.44
N TYR A 30 -6.02 0.07 -8.50
CA TYR A 30 -6.02 -1.37 -8.77
C TYR A 30 -7.36 -1.85 -9.33
N ILE A 31 -8.50 -1.50 -8.71
CA ILE A 31 -9.82 -1.92 -9.21
C ILE A 31 -10.07 -1.34 -10.60
N MET A 32 -9.78 -0.06 -10.83
CA MET A 32 -10.06 0.58 -12.12
C MET A 32 -9.25 -0.06 -13.25
N MET A 33 -7.99 -0.41 -13.00
CA MET A 33 -7.14 -1.09 -13.97
C MET A 33 -7.61 -2.53 -14.22
N GLN A 34 -7.89 -3.31 -13.18
CA GLN A 34 -8.32 -4.71 -13.32
C GLN A 34 -9.69 -4.87 -13.97
N THR A 35 -10.57 -3.87 -13.80
CA THR A 35 -11.91 -3.88 -14.41
C THR A 35 -11.94 -3.28 -15.81
N GLY A 36 -10.80 -2.81 -16.33
CA GLY A 36 -10.73 -2.15 -17.64
C GLY A 36 -11.63 -0.91 -17.70
N ASN A 37 -11.69 -0.13 -16.62
CA ASN A 37 -12.60 1.00 -16.54
C ASN A 37 -12.28 2.03 -17.62
N ALA A 38 -13.19 2.21 -18.59
CA ALA A 38 -12.96 3.05 -19.76
C ALA A 38 -12.68 4.53 -19.41
N ALA A 39 -13.38 5.10 -18.43
CA ALA A 39 -13.17 6.49 -18.02
C ALA A 39 -11.80 6.67 -17.35
N TYR A 40 -11.35 5.67 -16.58
CA TYR A 40 -10.05 5.68 -15.95
C TYR A 40 -8.92 5.52 -16.97
N GLN A 41 -9.05 4.53 -17.86
CA GLN A 41 -8.08 4.26 -18.91
C GLN A 41 -8.00 5.39 -19.96
N ALA A 42 -9.06 6.19 -20.14
CA ALA A 42 -9.01 7.38 -21.00
C ALA A 42 -8.00 8.45 -20.53
N MET A 43 -7.49 8.34 -19.30
CA MET A 43 -6.40 9.19 -18.78
C MET A 43 -5.00 8.68 -19.19
N LEU A 44 -4.92 7.48 -19.75
CA LEU A 44 -3.67 6.81 -20.16
C LEU A 44 -3.55 6.79 -21.68
N THR A 45 -2.32 6.67 -22.19
CA THR A 45 -2.12 6.45 -23.63
C THR A 45 -2.36 4.97 -23.99
N PRO A 46 -2.66 4.64 -25.26
CA PRO A 46 -2.82 3.26 -25.69
C PRO A 46 -1.61 2.37 -25.36
N GLU A 47 -0.39 2.92 -25.46
CA GLU A 47 0.84 2.20 -25.15
C GLU A 47 0.97 1.90 -23.66
N MET A 48 0.53 2.82 -22.79
CA MET A 48 0.48 2.58 -21.35
C MET A 48 -0.53 1.49 -21.01
N ILE A 49 -1.74 1.54 -21.58
CA ILE A 49 -2.78 0.52 -21.35
C ILE A 49 -2.23 -0.85 -21.75
N ALA A 50 -1.67 -0.98 -22.96
CA ALA A 50 -1.08 -2.23 -23.42
C ALA A 50 0.08 -2.72 -22.53
N PHE A 51 0.86 -1.80 -21.96
CA PHE A 51 1.92 -2.15 -21.01
C PHE A 51 1.36 -2.75 -19.72
N TYR A 52 0.33 -2.14 -19.13
CA TYR A 52 -0.31 -2.65 -17.91
C TYR A 52 -1.05 -3.97 -18.16
N GLU A 53 -1.79 -4.09 -19.25
CA GLU A 53 -2.47 -5.34 -19.65
C GLU A 53 -1.49 -6.49 -19.96
N GLY A 54 -0.24 -6.14 -20.29
CA GLY A 54 0.84 -7.09 -20.55
C GLY A 54 1.53 -7.63 -19.29
N PHE A 55 1.10 -7.27 -18.07
CA PHE A 55 1.76 -7.74 -16.86
C PHE A 55 1.65 -9.26 -16.69
N PRO A 56 2.75 -9.92 -16.32
CA PRO A 56 2.69 -11.33 -15.98
C PRO A 56 1.89 -11.52 -14.68
N PHE A 57 1.21 -12.65 -14.56
CA PHE A 57 0.34 -12.95 -13.42
C PHE A 57 0.99 -12.73 -12.04
N TRP A 58 2.27 -13.08 -11.88
CA TRP A 58 2.95 -12.90 -10.60
C TRP A 58 3.17 -11.43 -10.22
N MET A 59 3.32 -10.55 -11.22
CA MET A 59 3.45 -9.10 -11.02
C MET A 59 2.11 -8.51 -10.59
N GLU A 60 1.03 -8.91 -11.27
CA GLU A 60 -0.34 -8.55 -10.90
C GLU A 60 -0.70 -9.00 -9.48
N ALA A 61 -0.32 -10.23 -9.13
CA ALA A 61 -0.50 -10.77 -7.78
C ALA A 61 0.31 -9.98 -6.75
N ALA A 62 1.57 -9.63 -7.03
CA ALA A 62 2.39 -8.82 -6.13
C ALA A 62 1.81 -7.42 -5.94
N TRP A 63 1.29 -6.79 -7.01
CA TRP A 63 0.62 -5.50 -6.92
C TRP A 63 -0.64 -5.56 -6.06
N GLY A 64 -1.51 -6.55 -6.31
CA GLY A 64 -2.70 -6.78 -5.50
C GLY A 64 -2.35 -7.03 -4.02
N VAL A 65 -1.36 -7.88 -3.74
CA VAL A 65 -0.90 -8.15 -2.36
C VAL A 65 -0.42 -6.87 -1.70
N SER A 66 0.38 -6.06 -2.39
CA SER A 66 0.88 -4.80 -1.83
C SER A 66 -0.26 -3.87 -1.42
N VAL A 67 -1.21 -3.63 -2.32
CA VAL A 67 -2.36 -2.73 -2.10
C VAL A 67 -3.28 -3.25 -1.00
N TRP A 68 -3.74 -4.49 -1.11
CA TRP A 68 -4.75 -5.02 -0.20
C TRP A 68 -4.20 -5.27 1.20
N PHE A 69 -2.93 -5.65 1.34
CA PHE A 69 -2.31 -5.76 2.66
C PHE A 69 -2.03 -4.37 3.27
N ALA A 70 -1.72 -3.33 2.49
CA ALA A 70 -1.59 -1.99 3.04
C ALA A 70 -2.92 -1.46 3.60
N ILE A 71 -4.02 -1.64 2.85
CA ILE A 71 -5.39 -1.32 3.30
C ILE A 71 -5.76 -2.17 4.52
N GLY A 72 -5.53 -3.48 4.46
CA GLY A 72 -5.80 -4.40 5.56
C GLY A 72 -5.01 -4.03 6.82
N GLY A 73 -3.74 -3.65 6.68
CA GLY A 73 -2.90 -3.17 7.77
C GLY A 73 -3.47 -1.91 8.43
N ALA A 74 -3.97 -0.96 7.63
CA ALA A 74 -4.59 0.26 8.14
C ALA A 74 -5.88 -0.04 8.92
N VAL A 75 -6.73 -0.93 8.38
CA VAL A 75 -7.92 -1.42 9.10
C VAL A 75 -7.52 -2.13 10.40
N LEU A 76 -6.47 -2.95 10.38
CA LEU A 76 -5.99 -3.64 11.57
C LEU A 76 -5.42 -2.70 12.64
N ILE A 77 -4.83 -1.55 12.27
CA ILE A 77 -4.49 -0.49 13.22
C ILE A 77 -5.77 0.00 13.92
N LEU A 78 -6.82 0.34 13.16
CA LEU A 78 -8.09 0.83 13.69
C LEU A 78 -8.80 -0.21 14.57
N LEU A 79 -8.70 -1.49 14.22
CA LEU A 79 -9.18 -2.62 15.01
C LEU A 79 -8.23 -3.01 16.15
N ARG A 80 -7.11 -2.28 16.31
CA ARG A 80 -6.10 -2.47 17.35
C ARG A 80 -5.49 -3.87 17.39
N ARG A 81 -5.29 -4.49 16.23
CA ARG A 81 -4.75 -5.86 16.11
C ARG A 81 -3.25 -5.87 15.92
N ARG A 82 -2.53 -6.66 16.71
CA ARG A 82 -1.05 -6.79 16.61
C ARG A 82 -0.57 -7.31 15.26
N ILE A 83 -1.43 -8.02 14.54
CA ILE A 83 -1.13 -8.53 13.19
C ILE A 83 -1.02 -7.42 12.14
N ALA A 84 -1.38 -6.17 12.44
CA ALA A 84 -1.12 -5.03 11.55
C ALA A 84 0.36 -4.94 11.13
N ALA A 85 1.30 -5.22 12.05
CA ALA A 85 2.72 -5.16 11.76
C ALA A 85 3.17 -6.16 10.67
N PRO A 86 2.97 -7.49 10.80
CA PRO A 86 3.31 -8.40 9.72
C PRO A 86 2.52 -8.12 8.43
N THR A 87 1.28 -7.62 8.49
CA THR A 87 0.52 -7.23 7.30
C THR A 87 1.21 -6.11 6.50
N PHE A 88 1.68 -5.04 7.15
CA PHE A 88 2.45 -3.99 6.47
C PHE A 88 3.80 -4.48 5.94
N LEU A 89 4.44 -5.43 6.62
CA LEU A 89 5.69 -6.01 6.13
C LEU A 89 5.47 -6.80 4.83
N ILE A 90 4.38 -7.58 4.76
CA ILE A 90 4.00 -8.29 3.53
C ILE A 90 3.70 -7.29 2.41
N ALA A 91 2.94 -6.23 2.71
CA ALA A 91 2.64 -5.17 1.74
C ALA A 91 3.93 -4.52 1.18
N PHE A 92 4.90 -4.25 2.06
CA PHE A 92 6.19 -3.66 1.68
C PHE A 92 7.05 -4.60 0.85
N ILE A 93 7.13 -5.89 1.21
CA ILE A 93 7.88 -6.87 0.41
C ILE A 93 7.27 -7.00 -0.99
N ALA A 94 5.93 -7.09 -1.08
CA ALA A 94 5.24 -7.14 -2.37
C ALA A 94 5.45 -5.85 -3.19
N TYR A 95 5.46 -4.68 -2.52
CA TYR A 95 5.84 -3.40 -3.15
C TYR A 95 7.27 -3.41 -3.71
N LEU A 96 8.23 -4.02 -3.00
CA LEU A 96 9.60 -4.14 -3.53
C LEU A 96 9.67 -5.07 -4.74
N VAL A 97 8.84 -6.13 -4.77
CA VAL A 97 8.74 -7.03 -5.94
C VAL A 97 8.19 -6.27 -7.15
N THR A 98 7.15 -5.45 -6.98
CA THR A 98 6.62 -4.64 -8.09
C THR A 98 7.62 -3.59 -8.56
N GLY A 99 8.35 -2.96 -7.64
CA GLY A 99 9.47 -2.06 -7.99
C GLY A 99 10.56 -2.80 -8.78
N ALA A 100 11.01 -3.96 -8.31
CA ALA A 100 12.04 -4.74 -8.98
C ALA A 100 11.61 -5.11 -10.41
N TYR A 101 10.35 -5.49 -10.63
CA TYR A 101 9.84 -5.72 -11.98
C TYR A 101 9.94 -4.46 -12.84
N MET A 102 9.43 -3.32 -12.35
CA MET A 102 9.38 -2.06 -13.11
C MET A 102 10.76 -1.54 -13.52
N TYR A 103 11.77 -1.72 -12.68
CA TYR A 103 13.11 -1.15 -12.91
C TYR A 103 14.13 -2.15 -13.48
N LEU A 104 13.94 -3.46 -13.30
CA LEU A 104 14.95 -4.46 -13.66
C LEU A 104 14.51 -5.42 -14.76
N VAL A 105 13.20 -5.57 -14.97
CA VAL A 105 12.63 -6.59 -15.88
C VAL A 105 11.82 -5.95 -17.00
N ALA A 106 10.96 -5.00 -16.67
CA ALA A 106 10.06 -4.36 -17.60
C ALA A 106 10.79 -3.35 -18.50
N THR A 107 10.18 -3.03 -19.63
CA THR A 107 10.55 -1.89 -20.49
C THR A 107 9.37 -0.94 -20.62
N PRO A 108 9.15 -0.06 -19.62
CA PRO A 108 7.98 0.80 -19.59
C PRO A 108 8.01 1.84 -20.71
N PRO A 109 6.88 2.11 -21.40
CA PRO A 109 6.82 3.16 -22.40
C PRO A 109 6.96 4.57 -21.77
N PRO A 110 7.23 5.60 -22.58
CA PRO A 110 7.29 6.98 -22.11
C PRO A 110 6.04 7.37 -21.31
N GLY A 111 6.27 8.03 -20.17
CA GLY A 111 5.19 8.51 -19.29
C GLY A 111 4.78 7.55 -18.17
N VAL A 112 5.23 6.29 -18.16
CA VAL A 112 5.04 5.39 -17.00
C VAL A 112 6.04 5.71 -15.88
N LEU A 113 7.32 5.77 -16.21
CA LEU A 113 8.39 6.13 -15.28
C LEU A 113 8.76 7.61 -15.48
N THR A 114 8.06 8.49 -14.77
CA THR A 114 8.29 9.94 -14.74
C THR A 114 8.86 10.33 -13.38
N THR A 115 9.41 11.55 -13.28
CA THR A 115 9.81 12.12 -11.97
C THR A 115 8.67 12.06 -10.95
N GLY A 116 7.43 12.33 -11.39
CA GLY A 116 6.25 12.25 -10.54
C GLY A 116 5.99 10.83 -10.01
N THR A 117 6.05 9.81 -10.88
CA THR A 117 5.83 8.42 -10.46
C THR A 117 6.96 7.90 -9.57
N HIS A 118 8.21 8.32 -9.78
CA HIS A 118 9.32 8.01 -8.87
C HIS A 118 9.10 8.61 -7.47
N VAL A 119 8.72 9.89 -7.39
CA VAL A 119 8.43 10.54 -6.10
C VAL A 119 7.27 9.83 -5.39
N PHE A 120 6.20 9.52 -6.13
CA PHE A 120 5.05 8.84 -5.55
C PHE A 120 5.38 7.42 -5.07
N ALA A 121 6.18 6.66 -5.83
CA ALA A 121 6.70 5.36 -5.43
C ALA A 121 7.52 5.48 -4.12
N LEU A 122 8.44 6.44 -4.03
CA LEU A 122 9.21 6.69 -2.80
C LEU A 122 8.31 7.00 -1.60
N LEU A 123 7.23 7.78 -1.80
CA LEU A 123 6.26 8.09 -0.75
C LEU A 123 5.51 6.84 -0.29
N ILE A 124 5.07 5.97 -1.21
CA ILE A 124 4.43 4.68 -0.87
C ILE A 124 5.40 3.80 -0.07
N GLY A 125 6.62 3.61 -0.55
CA GLY A 125 7.62 2.79 0.12
C GLY A 125 7.94 3.31 1.53
N LEU A 126 8.16 4.62 1.66
CA LEU A 126 8.40 5.26 2.96
C LEU A 126 7.21 5.09 3.90
N GLN A 127 5.99 5.32 3.40
CA GLN A 127 4.78 5.15 4.19
C GLN A 127 4.66 3.71 4.73
N LEU A 128 4.84 2.69 3.88
CA LEU A 128 4.74 1.29 4.28
C LEU A 128 5.75 0.93 5.38
N VAL A 129 6.99 1.41 5.25
CA VAL A 129 8.03 1.23 6.28
C VAL A 129 7.65 1.93 7.58
N LEU A 130 7.18 3.18 7.53
CA LEU A 130 6.77 3.93 8.72
C LEU A 130 5.59 3.26 9.43
N LEU A 131 4.60 2.78 8.68
CA LEU A 131 3.43 2.07 9.24
C LEU A 131 3.82 0.71 9.82
N TRP A 132 4.75 0.00 9.21
CA TRP A 132 5.31 -1.23 9.78
C TRP A 132 6.03 -0.96 11.10
N LEU A 133 6.94 0.02 11.14
CA LEU A 133 7.68 0.40 12.35
C LEU A 133 6.75 0.87 13.46
N TYR A 134 5.78 1.72 13.12
CA TYR A 134 4.76 2.21 14.04
C TYR A 134 3.94 1.05 14.63
N SER A 135 3.39 0.17 13.78
CA SER A 135 2.57 -0.97 14.20
C SER A 135 3.38 -1.95 15.06
N ARG A 136 4.64 -2.23 14.69
CA ARG A 136 5.54 -3.07 15.48
C ARG A 136 5.79 -2.49 16.87
N ASN A 137 6.02 -1.18 16.97
CA ASN A 137 6.23 -0.49 18.24
C ASN A 137 4.95 -0.48 19.09
N MET A 138 3.77 -0.25 18.50
CA MET A 138 2.50 -0.27 19.21
C MET A 138 2.12 -1.68 19.70
N ALA A 139 2.41 -2.73 18.93
CA ALA A 139 2.25 -4.11 19.37
C ALA A 139 3.16 -4.44 20.56
N ARG A 140 4.44 -4.03 20.53
CA ARG A 140 5.38 -4.21 21.65
C ARG A 140 4.96 -3.49 22.92
N ARG A 141 4.25 -2.36 22.80
CA ARG A 141 3.72 -1.58 23.91
C ARG A 141 2.36 -2.10 24.43
N GLY A 142 1.82 -3.17 23.84
CA GLY A 142 0.49 -3.70 24.18
C GLY A 142 -0.68 -2.79 23.77
N VAL A 143 -0.43 -1.79 22.92
CA VAL A 143 -1.49 -0.91 22.40
C VAL A 143 -2.29 -1.60 21.31
N LEU A 144 -1.60 -2.36 20.45
CA LEU A 144 -2.19 -3.36 19.55
C LEU A 144 -2.13 -4.73 20.22
N THR A 145 -3.27 -5.40 20.33
CA THR A 145 -3.44 -6.70 21.00
C THR A 145 -3.51 -7.85 20.01
#